data_AF-A0A2W5E1C3-F1
#
_entry.id   AF-A0A2W5E1C3-F1
#
_cell.length_a   1.000
_cell.length_b   1.000
_cell.length_c   1.000
_cell.angle_alpha   90.00
_cell.angle_beta   90.00
_cell.angle_gamma   90.00
#
_symmetry.space_group_name_H-M   'P 1'
#
loop_
_entity.id
_entity.type
_entity.pdbx_description
1 polymer ?
#
loop_
_entity_poly.entity_id
_entity_poly.type
_entity_poly.pdbx_seq_one_letter_code
_entity_poly.pdbx_strand_id
1 'polypeptide(L)'
;MSGIDFSSPREAARPFTPQIAQFIEDTLFPQIWGDPTLSPRERSLITVAALIAGHHANELPAHLRRAVQNGLSKAELSAAITHLAFYAGVPAAVSASAIANATLGPLESAAADGSPGKG
;
A
#
# COMPACT_ATOMS: atom_id res chain seq x y z
N MET A 1 25.32 -16.04 -17.75
CA MET A 1 23.91 -16.01 -17.31
C MET A 1 23.43 -14.59 -17.48
N SER A 2 22.50 -14.32 -18.41
CA SER A 2 21.95 -12.97 -18.60
C SER A 2 21.31 -12.53 -17.29
N GLY A 3 21.75 -11.41 -16.74
CA GLY A 3 21.19 -10.86 -15.50
C GLY A 3 19.70 -10.62 -15.69
N ILE A 4 18.90 -11.12 -14.76
CA ILE A 4 17.47 -10.82 -14.74
C ILE A 4 17.33 -9.33 -14.47
N ASP A 5 16.67 -8.61 -15.38
CA ASP A 5 16.37 -7.21 -15.21
C ASP A 5 15.17 -7.05 -14.26
N PHE A 6 15.47 -6.88 -12.97
CA PHE A 6 14.45 -6.65 -11.95
C PHE A 6 13.89 -5.22 -11.93
N SER A 7 14.28 -4.34 -12.86
CA SER A 7 13.65 -3.02 -12.99
C SER A 7 12.19 -3.13 -13.47
N SER A 8 11.86 -4.22 -14.17
CA SER A 8 10.48 -4.62 -14.49
C SER A 8 10.25 -6.09 -14.10
N PRO A 9 9.93 -6.39 -12.83
CA PRO A 9 9.73 -7.75 -12.35
C PRO A 9 8.65 -8.54 -13.13
N ARG A 10 7.66 -7.83 -13.67
CA ARG A 10 6.60 -8.43 -14.50
C ARG A 10 7.13 -8.92 -15.84
N GLU A 11 7.90 -8.10 -16.54
CA GLU A 11 8.53 -8.49 -17.81
C GLU A 11 9.56 -9.59 -17.59
N ALA A 12 10.33 -9.52 -16.50
CA ALA A 12 11.27 -10.57 -16.12
C ALA A 12 10.60 -11.93 -15.88
N ALA A 13 9.40 -11.96 -15.27
CA ALA A 13 8.67 -13.19 -14.99
C ALA A 13 7.97 -13.79 -16.22
N ARG A 14 7.64 -12.95 -17.21
CA ARG A 14 6.80 -13.29 -18.37
C ARG A 14 7.25 -14.53 -19.17
N PRO A 15 8.55 -14.74 -19.46
CA PRO A 15 8.99 -15.93 -20.20
C PRO A 15 8.76 -17.25 -19.43
N PHE A 16 8.74 -17.20 -18.10
CA PHE A 16 8.58 -18.38 -17.26
C PHE A 16 7.10 -18.61 -16.89
N THR A 17 6.34 -17.55 -16.59
CA THR A 17 4.93 -17.62 -16.20
C THR A 17 4.05 -16.66 -17.02
N PRO A 18 3.91 -16.88 -18.34
CA PRO A 18 3.18 -15.97 -19.22
C PRO A 18 1.70 -15.80 -18.82
N GLN A 19 1.09 -16.83 -18.24
CA GLN A 19 -0.29 -16.76 -17.76
C GLN A 19 -0.48 -15.77 -16.61
N ILE A 20 0.53 -15.58 -15.74
CA ILE A 20 0.46 -14.58 -14.67
C ILE A 20 0.48 -13.17 -15.28
N ALA A 21 1.34 -12.95 -16.29
CA ALA A 21 1.37 -11.67 -17.00
C ALA A 21 0.01 -11.38 -17.66
N GLN A 22 -0.59 -12.39 -18.29
CA GLN A 22 -1.92 -12.28 -18.88
C GLN A 22 -3.00 -11.96 -17.83
N PHE A 23 -3.01 -12.63 -16.68
CA PHE A 23 -3.96 -12.29 -15.61
C PHE A 23 -3.79 -10.87 -15.10
N ILE A 24 -2.55 -10.37 -15.02
CA ILE A 24 -2.30 -8.99 -14.60
C ILE A 24 -2.86 -7.99 -15.62
N GLU A 25 -2.64 -8.26 -16.91
CA GLU A 25 -3.01 -7.36 -18.01
C GLU A 25 -4.48 -7.39 -18.37
N ASP A 26 -5.10 -8.57 -18.40
CA ASP A 26 -6.48 -8.74 -18.88
C ASP A 26 -7.49 -8.68 -17.73
N THR A 27 -7.09 -9.08 -16.52
CA THR A 27 -8.02 -9.28 -15.39
C THR A 27 -7.74 -8.32 -14.25
N LEU A 28 -6.53 -8.33 -13.67
CA LEU A 28 -6.25 -7.58 -12.44
C LEU A 28 -6.46 -6.09 -12.63
N PHE A 29 -5.81 -5.46 -13.62
CA PHE A 29 -5.94 -4.01 -13.80
C PHE A 29 -7.24 -3.58 -14.47
N PRO A 30 -7.65 -4.15 -15.62
CA PRO A 30 -8.84 -3.67 -16.31
C PRO A 30 -10.15 -4.02 -15.60
N GLN A 31 -10.24 -5.21 -15.00
CA GLN A 31 -11.49 -5.69 -14.41
C GLN A 31 -11.49 -5.44 -12.91
N ILE A 32 -10.53 -6.02 -12.17
CA ILE A 32 -10.57 -5.94 -10.70
C ILE A 32 -10.26 -4.52 -10.23
N TRP A 33 -9.17 -3.88 -10.68
CA TRP A 33 -8.86 -2.51 -10.29
C TRP A 33 -9.69 -1.45 -11.01
N GLY A 34 -10.21 -1.77 -12.20
CA GLY A 34 -11.07 -0.90 -13.00
C GLY A 34 -12.55 -0.92 -12.60
N ASP A 35 -12.99 -1.87 -11.77
CA ASP A 35 -14.37 -1.95 -11.31
C ASP A 35 -14.74 -0.70 -10.47
N PRO A 36 -15.74 0.10 -10.90
CA PRO A 36 -16.11 1.36 -10.28
C PRO A 36 -16.92 1.21 -8.98
N THR A 37 -17.31 -0.01 -8.60
CA THR A 37 -18.05 -0.27 -7.35
C THR A 37 -17.23 0.02 -6.09
N LEU A 38 -15.90 -0.06 -6.19
CA LEU A 38 -14.96 0.44 -5.20
C LEU A 38 -14.03 1.46 -5.86
N SER A 39 -13.91 2.64 -5.24
CA SER A 39 -12.97 3.65 -5.68
C SER A 39 -11.52 3.14 -5.63
N PRO A 40 -10.61 3.70 -6.45
CA PRO A 40 -9.19 3.38 -6.37
C PRO A 40 -8.59 3.61 -4.97
N ARG A 41 -9.14 4.58 -4.22
CA ARG A 41 -8.79 4.86 -2.82
C ARG A 41 -9.18 3.68 -1.94
N GLU A 42 -10.45 3.27 -1.94
CA GLU A 42 -10.94 2.13 -1.12
C GLU A 42 -10.19 0.84 -1.44
N ARG A 43 -9.98 0.56 -2.74
CA ARG A 43 -9.26 -0.63 -3.17
C ARG A 43 -7.81 -0.65 -2.69
N SER A 44 -7.13 0.50 -2.74
CA SER A 44 -5.79 0.65 -2.17
C SER A 44 -5.78 0.43 -0.66
N LEU A 45 -6.73 1.00 0.09
CA LEU A 45 -6.82 0.82 1.54
C LEU A 45 -7.02 -0.65 1.91
N ILE A 46 -7.94 -1.35 1.24
CA ILE A 46 -8.19 -2.78 1.44
C ILE A 46 -6.95 -3.61 1.12
N THR A 47 -6.26 -3.29 0.01
CA THR A 47 -5.05 -4.02 -0.38
C THR A 47 -3.93 -3.83 0.65
N VAL A 48 -3.69 -2.61 1.12
CA VAL A 48 -2.71 -2.34 2.18
C VAL A 48 -3.07 -3.12 3.45
N ALA A 49 -4.33 -3.10 3.87
CA ALA A 49 -4.78 -3.84 5.05
C ALA A 49 -4.56 -5.36 4.91
N ALA A 50 -4.88 -5.92 3.74
CA ALA A 50 -4.67 -7.34 3.45
C ALA A 50 -3.18 -7.73 3.47
N LEU A 51 -2.29 -6.89 2.90
CA LEU A 51 -0.85 -7.14 2.92
C LEU A 51 -0.27 -7.09 4.35
N ILE A 52 -0.77 -6.19 5.20
CA ILE A 52 -0.36 -6.13 6.61
C ILE A 52 -0.83 -7.40 7.34
N ALA A 53 -2.10 -7.78 7.20
CA ALA A 53 -2.67 -8.96 7.85
C ALA A 53 -2.04 -10.27 7.37
N GLY A 54 -1.65 -10.36 6.09
CA GLY A 54 -0.97 -11.51 5.50
C GLY A 54 0.56 -11.52 5.69
N HIS A 55 1.13 -10.54 6.40
CA HIS A 55 2.59 -10.40 6.60
C HIS A 55 3.40 -10.28 5.28
N HIS A 56 2.82 -9.71 4.23
CA HIS A 56 3.47 -9.50 2.93
C HIS A 56 4.25 -8.18 2.88
N ALA A 57 5.21 -8.03 3.80
CA ALA A 57 5.94 -6.77 4.03
C ALA A 57 6.68 -6.23 2.78
N ASN A 58 7.17 -7.12 1.92
CA ASN A 58 7.93 -6.73 0.71
C ASN A 58 7.07 -6.00 -0.33
N GLU A 59 5.75 -6.24 -0.34
CA GLU A 59 4.81 -5.61 -1.28
C GLU A 59 4.28 -4.25 -0.76
N LEU A 60 4.33 -4.04 0.56
CA LEU A 60 3.79 -2.83 1.20
C LEU A 60 4.34 -1.53 0.61
N PRO A 61 5.65 -1.35 0.33
CA PRO A 61 6.15 -0.09 -0.20
C PRO A 61 5.48 0.33 -1.51
N ALA A 62 5.27 -0.61 -2.44
CA ALA A 62 4.64 -0.33 -3.72
C ALA A 62 3.16 0.05 -3.55
N HIS A 63 2.45 -0.67 -2.68
CA HIS A 63 1.02 -0.44 -2.44
C HIS A 63 0.73 0.79 -1.58
N LEU A 64 1.64 1.19 -0.67
CA LEU A 64 1.56 2.44 0.07
C LEU A 64 1.71 3.66 -0.85
N ARG A 65 2.67 3.63 -1.78
CA ARG A 65 2.81 4.70 -2.80
C ARG A 65 1.57 4.79 -3.69
N ARG A 66 1.05 3.63 -4.14
CA ARG A 66 -0.20 3.57 -4.91
C ARG A 66 -1.40 4.09 -4.11
N ALA A 67 -1.47 3.81 -2.81
CA ALA A 67 -2.52 4.31 -1.95
C ALA A 67 -2.54 5.85 -1.90
N VAL A 68 -1.37 6.47 -1.75
CA VAL A 68 -1.24 7.94 -1.78
C VAL A 68 -1.58 8.50 -3.17
N GLN A 69 -1.10 7.88 -4.25
CA GLN A 69 -1.45 8.29 -5.62
C GLN A 69 -2.96 8.18 -5.89
N ASN A 70 -3.64 7.22 -5.26
CA ASN A 70 -5.09 7.04 -5.35
C ASN A 70 -5.87 7.90 -4.34
N GLY A 71 -5.22 8.82 -3.63
CA GLY A 71 -5.87 9.84 -2.80
C GLY A 71 -6.01 9.50 -1.31
N LEU A 72 -5.32 8.47 -0.79
CA LEU A 72 -5.18 8.33 0.67
C LEU A 72 -4.14 9.31 1.21
N SER A 73 -4.44 9.95 2.33
CA SER A 73 -3.45 10.71 3.08
C SER A 73 -2.57 9.80 3.94
N LYS A 74 -1.38 10.28 4.31
CA LYS A 74 -0.52 9.58 5.29
C LYS A 74 -1.22 9.41 6.64
N ALA A 75 -2.06 10.37 7.04
CA ALA A 75 -2.82 10.31 8.29
C ALA A 75 -3.85 9.17 8.27
N GLU A 76 -4.56 8.99 7.15
CA GLU A 76 -5.52 7.88 6.99
C GLU A 76 -4.82 6.51 6.98
N LEU A 77 -3.67 6.40 6.31
CA LEU A 77 -2.86 5.19 6.34
C LEU A 77 -2.33 4.89 7.75
N SER A 78 -1.89 5.91 8.49
CA SER A 78 -1.48 5.75 9.88
C SER A 78 -2.65 5.25 10.73
N ALA A 79 -3.84 5.84 10.60
CA ALA A 79 -5.02 5.42 11.35
C ALA A 79 -5.41 3.96 11.03
N ALA A 80 -5.33 3.55 9.76
CA ALA A 80 -5.58 2.18 9.34
C ALA A 80 -4.56 1.19 9.93
N ILE A 81 -3.26 1.52 9.90
CA ILE A 81 -2.20 0.70 10.51
C ILE A 81 -2.42 0.56 12.02
N THR A 82 -2.77 1.65 12.71
CA THR A 82 -3.10 1.63 14.14
C THR A 82 -4.32 0.74 14.41
N HIS A 83 -5.37 0.83 13.60
CA HIS A 83 -6.54 -0.03 13.73
C HIS A 83 -6.18 -1.51 13.59
N LEU A 84 -5.32 -1.84 12.62
CA LEU A 84 -4.85 -3.20 12.38
C LEU A 84 -3.96 -3.77 13.49
N ALA A 85 -3.42 -2.95 14.39
CA ALA A 85 -2.70 -3.47 15.57
C ALA A 85 -3.57 -4.40 16.42
N PHE A 86 -4.89 -4.21 16.43
CA PHE A 86 -5.83 -5.02 17.20
C PHE A 86 -6.38 -6.23 16.43
N TYR A 87 -6.34 -6.21 15.09
CA TYR A 87 -6.91 -7.28 14.25
C TYR A 87 -5.87 -8.15 13.54
N ALA A 88 -4.71 -7.58 13.21
CA ALA A 88 -3.55 -8.27 12.65
C ALA A 88 -2.40 -8.42 13.67
N GLY A 89 -2.56 -7.86 14.86
CA GLY A 89 -1.57 -7.90 15.94
C GLY A 89 -0.59 -6.73 15.92
N VAL A 90 -0.18 -6.30 17.11
CA VAL A 90 0.77 -5.21 17.33
C VAL A 90 2.08 -5.40 16.55
N PRO A 91 2.69 -6.60 16.48
CA PRO A 91 3.93 -6.79 15.71
C PRO A 91 3.77 -6.45 14.21
N ALA A 92 2.67 -6.89 13.58
CA ALA A 92 2.41 -6.61 12.18
C ALA A 92 2.23 -5.10 11.93
N ALA A 93 1.48 -4.43 12.80
CA ALA A 93 1.28 -2.98 12.72
C ALA A 93 2.58 -2.18 12.95
N VAL A 94 3.44 -2.60 13.88
CA VAL A 94 4.75 -1.97 14.12
C VAL A 94 5.65 -2.11 12.89
N SER A 95 5.75 -3.30 12.30
CA SER A 95 6.51 -3.51 11.06
C SER A 95 5.94 -2.67 9.90
N ALA A 96 4.62 -2.65 9.74
CA ALA A 96 3.96 -1.85 8.71
C ALA A 96 4.22 -0.34 8.90
N SER A 97 4.18 0.15 10.14
CA SER A 97 4.46 1.55 10.48
C SER A 97 5.91 1.95 10.15
N ALA A 98 6.88 1.10 10.48
CA ALA A 98 8.28 1.33 10.13
C ALA A 98 8.49 1.38 8.60
N ILE A 99 7.86 0.46 7.87
CA ILE A 99 7.89 0.43 6.39
C ILE A 99 7.21 1.67 5.81
N ALA A 100 6.08 2.10 6.38
CA ALA A 100 5.39 3.31 5.94
C ALA A 100 6.24 4.55 6.11
N ASN A 101 6.91 4.72 7.26
CA ASN A 101 7.84 5.81 7.49
C ASN A 101 9.02 5.79 6.50
N ALA A 102 9.62 4.61 6.26
CA ALA A 102 10.71 4.47 5.29
C ALA A 102 10.27 4.76 3.85
N THR A 103 8.99 4.49 3.52
CA THR A 103 8.46 4.60 2.15
C THR A 103 7.90 6.00 1.84
N LEU A 104 7.17 6.58 2.78
CA LEU A 104 6.40 7.81 2.59
C LEU A 104 7.00 9.01 3.34
N GLY A 105 7.99 8.76 4.21
CA GLY A 105 8.49 9.74 5.18
C GLY A 105 7.55 9.85 6.40
N PRO A 106 7.91 10.71 7.36
CA PRO A 106 7.13 10.89 8.57
C PRO A 106 5.74 11.47 8.26
N LEU A 107 4.83 11.33 9.22
CA LEU A 107 3.66 12.21 9.28
C LEU A 107 4.17 13.64 9.41
N GLU A 108 3.60 14.54 8.63
CA GLU A 108 3.83 15.96 8.88
C GLU A 108 3.34 16.24 10.30
N SER A 109 4.18 16.88 11.13
CA SER A 109 3.68 17.45 12.37
C SER A 109 2.51 18.34 11.99
N ALA A 110 1.35 18.13 12.61
CA ALA A 110 0.40 19.21 12.72
C ALA A 110 1.21 20.37 13.29
N ALA A 111 1.45 21.42 12.48
CA ALA A 111 2.07 22.62 12.99
C ALA A 111 1.29 22.96 14.26
N ALA A 112 2.00 23.08 15.38
CA ALA A 112 1.41 23.55 16.62
C ALA A 112 0.81 24.92 16.29
N ASP A 113 -0.49 24.95 16.00
CA ASP A 113 -1.21 26.18 15.84
C ASP A 113 -1.34 26.75 17.24
N GLY A 114 -0.39 27.62 17.57
CA GLY A 114 -0.38 28.42 18.79
C GLY A 114 -1.53 29.41 18.81
N SER A 115 -2.77 28.94 18.77
CA SER A 115 -3.95 29.72 19.08
C SER A 115 -4.45 29.33 20.47
N PRO A 116 -4.25 30.16 21.50
CA PRO A 116 -4.97 30.00 22.74
C PRO A 116 -6.42 30.45 22.53
N GLY A 117 -7.37 29.57 22.86
CA GLY A 117 -8.73 29.98 23.24
C GLY A 117 -9.86 29.49 22.35
N LYS A 118 -10.75 28.70 22.95
CA LYS A 118 -12.00 29.21 23.56
C LYS A 118 -12.09 28.51 24.93
N GLY A 119 -12.11 29.24 26.05
CA GLY A 119 -13.18 30.16 26.43
C GLY A 119 -14.17 29.36 27.26
#